data_AF-A0A329UQZ9-F1
#
_entry.id   AF-A0A329UQZ9-F1
#
_cell.length_a   1.000
_cell.length_b   1.000
_cell.length_c   1.000
_cell.angle_alpha   90.00
_cell.angle_beta   90.00
_cell.angle_gamma   90.00
#
_symmetry.space_group_name_H-M   'P 1'
#
loop_
_entity.id
_entity.type
_entity.pdbx_description
1 polymer ?
#
loop_
_entity_poly.entity_id
_entity_poly.type
_entity_poly.pdbx_seq_one_letter_code
_entity_poly.pdbx_strand_id
1 'polypeptide(L)'
;MKGERAKLSRRNPYYIPAERYYELKHFCRQYYDWKKALNLIDAWHVPPNDISGVLKGNPPSNPTERQALARVYYSGHIDILESCLPEIDPAISPYLLKGVTEGVGYDALRANGCPCCRELYYEYYRHFFWLLSKERG
;
A
#
# COMPACT_ATOMS: atom_id res chain seq x y z
N MET A 1 -14.31 14.83 13.28
CA MET A 1 -13.25 13.78 13.30
C MET A 1 -11.89 14.48 13.20
N LYS A 2 -11.05 14.46 14.26
CA LYS A 2 -9.68 14.99 14.17
C LYS A 2 -8.86 14.01 13.33
N GLY A 3 -8.72 14.33 12.04
CA GLY A 3 -8.02 13.51 11.06
C GLY A 3 -6.53 13.41 11.32
N GLU A 4 -5.98 12.30 10.83
CA GLU A 4 -4.57 12.03 10.67
C GLU A 4 -3.82 13.24 10.05
N ARG A 5 -2.66 13.60 10.61
CA ARG A 5 -1.90 14.79 10.18
C ARG A 5 -0.70 14.40 9.33
N ALA A 6 -0.73 14.74 8.04
CA ALA A 6 0.40 14.59 7.12
C ALA A 6 1.65 15.39 7.57
N LYS A 7 1.44 16.52 8.25
CA LYS A 7 2.54 17.39 8.71
C LYS A 7 2.99 16.97 10.12
N LEU A 8 4.04 16.16 10.17
CA LEU A 8 4.76 15.84 11.41
C LEU A 8 5.83 16.89 11.70
N SER A 9 6.16 17.06 12.98
CA SER A 9 7.34 17.84 13.38
C SER A 9 8.61 17.16 12.86
N ARG A 10 9.60 17.96 12.42
CA ARG A 10 10.94 17.47 12.04
C ARG A 10 11.67 16.72 13.16
N ARG A 11 11.24 16.90 14.42
CA ARG A 11 11.78 16.18 15.57
C ARG A 11 11.16 14.79 15.76
N ASN A 12 10.10 14.47 15.03
CA ASN A 12 9.48 13.15 15.11
C ASN A 12 10.40 12.11 14.45
N PRO A 13 10.67 10.95 15.08
CA PRO A 13 11.54 9.92 14.50
C PRO A 13 11.03 9.40 13.15
N TYR A 14 9.73 9.46 12.91
CA TYR A 14 9.08 9.01 11.67
C TYR A 14 8.74 10.17 10.73
N TYR A 15 9.48 11.28 10.81
CA TYR A 15 9.27 12.42 9.93
C TYR A 15 9.55 12.04 8.47
N ILE A 16 8.59 12.36 7.60
CA ILE A 16 8.74 12.39 6.14
C ILE A 16 8.14 13.70 5.59
N PRO A 17 8.61 14.22 4.45
CA PRO A 17 7.98 15.37 3.80
C PRO A 17 6.50 15.13 3.50
N ALA A 18 5.68 16.18 3.59
CA ALA A 18 4.23 16.05 3.38
C ALA A 18 3.86 15.50 1.99
N GLU A 19 4.53 15.99 0.94
CA GLU A 19 4.31 15.49 -0.43
C GLU A 19 4.67 14.01 -0.56
N ARG A 20 5.77 13.58 0.08
CA ARG A 20 6.15 12.16 0.13
C ARG A 20 5.09 11.33 0.84
N TYR A 21 4.56 11.81 1.96
CA TYR A 21 3.47 11.13 2.65
C TYR A 21 2.23 10.97 1.73
N TYR A 22 1.82 12.00 0.99
CA TYR A 22 0.68 11.90 0.09
C TYR A 22 0.93 10.96 -1.09
N GLU A 23 2.13 11.00 -1.68
CA GLU A 23 2.55 10.06 -2.72
C GLU A 23 2.41 8.61 -2.23
N LEU A 24 2.97 8.31 -1.06
CA LEU A 24 2.91 6.97 -0.46
C LEU A 24 1.49 6.58 -0.08
N LYS A 25 0.67 7.53 0.40
CA LYS A 25 -0.73 7.28 0.73
C LYS A 25 -1.49 6.85 -0.52
N HIS A 26 -1.31 7.54 -1.64
CA HIS A 26 -1.91 7.18 -2.93
C HIS A 26 -1.36 5.87 -3.49
N PHE A 27 -0.09 5.57 -3.25
CA PHE A 27 0.50 4.27 -3.56
C PHE A 27 -0.23 3.14 -2.82
N CYS A 28 -0.41 3.25 -1.49
CA CYS A 28 -1.13 2.24 -0.71
C CYS A 28 -2.59 2.03 -1.17
N ARG A 29 -3.25 3.04 -1.76
CA ARG A 29 -4.65 2.91 -2.25
C ARG A 29 -4.82 1.96 -3.40
N GLN A 30 -3.76 1.69 -4.15
CA GLN A 30 -3.81 0.81 -5.31
C GLN A 30 -3.60 -0.67 -4.93
N TYR A 31 -3.29 -0.97 -3.66
CA TYR A 31 -2.92 -2.30 -3.21
C TYR A 31 -3.92 -3.40 -3.60
N TYR A 32 -5.21 -3.20 -3.34
CA TYR A 32 -6.23 -4.19 -3.68
C TYR A 32 -6.48 -4.30 -5.19
N ASP A 33 -6.29 -3.21 -5.94
CA ASP A 33 -6.37 -3.23 -7.40
C ASP A 33 -5.24 -4.06 -8.00
N TRP A 34 -4.01 -3.95 -7.45
CA TRP A 34 -2.88 -4.80 -7.86
C TRP A 34 -3.14 -6.28 -7.53
N LYS A 35 -3.66 -6.59 -6.33
CA LYS A 35 -4.00 -7.97 -5.95
C LYS A 35 -5.08 -8.55 -6.87
N LYS A 36 -6.10 -7.76 -7.17
CA LYS A 36 -7.16 -8.16 -8.11
C LYS A 36 -6.60 -8.39 -9.52
N ALA A 37 -5.71 -7.52 -9.99
CA ALA A 37 -5.09 -7.65 -11.30
C ALA A 37 -4.20 -8.91 -11.41
N LEU A 38 -3.38 -9.21 -10.40
CA LEU A 38 -2.61 -10.46 -10.35
C LEU A 38 -3.51 -11.70 -10.39
N ASN A 39 -4.55 -11.73 -9.55
CA ASN A 39 -5.49 -12.86 -9.53
C ASN A 39 -6.15 -13.09 -10.90
N LEU A 40 -6.50 -12.01 -11.62
CA LEU A 40 -7.08 -12.13 -12.95
C LEU A 40 -6.07 -12.66 -13.98
N ILE A 41 -4.81 -12.21 -13.91
CA ILE A 41 -3.71 -12.68 -14.76
C ILE A 41 -3.43 -14.18 -14.53
N ASP A 42 -3.43 -14.63 -13.27
CA ASP A 42 -3.13 -16.03 -12.91
C ASP A 42 -4.30 -16.97 -13.19
N ALA A 43 -5.53 -16.49 -13.09
CA ALA A 43 -6.71 -17.26 -13.43
C ALA A 43 -7.00 -17.31 -14.95
N TRP A 44 -6.07 -16.84 -15.80
CA TRP A 44 -6.19 -16.80 -17.27
C TRP A 44 -7.44 -16.06 -17.79
N HIS A 45 -8.05 -15.20 -16.96
CA HIS A 45 -9.31 -14.52 -17.28
C HIS A 45 -9.12 -13.19 -18.01
N VAL A 46 -7.88 -12.72 -18.22
CA VAL A 46 -7.60 -11.41 -18.85
C VAL A 46 -7.27 -11.56 -20.33
N PRO A 47 -8.05 -10.95 -21.24
CA PRO A 47 -7.62 -10.77 -22.62
C PRO A 47 -6.37 -9.88 -22.64
N PRO A 48 -5.31 -10.21 -23.40
CA PRO A 48 -4.02 -9.50 -23.36
C PRO A 48 -4.06 -7.97 -23.56
N ASN A 49 -5.14 -7.44 -24.14
CA ASN A 49 -5.32 -6.01 -24.41
C ASN A 49 -5.80 -5.19 -23.20
N ASP A 50 -6.40 -5.80 -22.18
CA ASP A 50 -6.89 -5.08 -20.98
C ASP A 50 -5.77 -4.75 -19.98
N ILE A 51 -4.55 -5.23 -20.22
CA ILE A 51 -3.35 -4.98 -19.39
C ILE A 51 -2.68 -3.63 -19.74
N SER A 52 -3.19 -2.92 -20.75
CA SER A 52 -2.56 -1.73 -21.36
C SER A 52 -2.35 -0.55 -20.40
N GLY A 53 -3.09 -0.46 -19.28
CA GLY A 53 -2.91 0.61 -18.29
C GLY A 53 -1.59 0.57 -17.50
N VAL A 54 -0.94 -0.60 -17.44
CA VAL A 54 0.32 -0.81 -16.68
C VAL A 54 1.55 -0.51 -17.52
N LEU A 55 1.49 -0.89 -18.79
CA LEU A 55 2.61 -0.80 -19.71
C LEU A 55 2.58 0.57 -20.39
N LYS A 56 3.21 1.54 -19.75
CA LYS A 56 3.40 2.87 -20.35
C LYS A 56 4.23 2.76 -21.63
N GLY A 57 3.84 3.51 -22.66
CA GLY A 57 4.56 3.56 -23.94
C GLY A 57 4.06 2.53 -24.94
N ASN A 58 4.99 1.85 -25.63
CA ASN A 58 4.67 0.81 -26.61
C ASN A 58 4.72 -0.57 -25.92
N PRO A 59 3.59 -1.12 -25.44
CA PRO A 59 3.58 -2.45 -24.84
C PRO A 59 4.02 -3.50 -25.86
N PRO A 60 4.66 -4.60 -25.42
CA PRO A 60 5.02 -5.69 -26.32
C PRO A 60 3.81 -6.27 -27.05
N SER A 61 3.99 -6.64 -28.32
CA SER A 61 2.93 -7.31 -29.09
C SER A 61 2.61 -8.70 -28.51
N ASN A 62 3.62 -9.37 -27.94
CA ASN A 62 3.48 -10.70 -27.37
C ASN A 62 2.62 -10.68 -26.08
N PRO A 63 1.50 -11.43 -26.04
CA PRO A 63 0.62 -11.48 -24.87
C PRO A 63 1.29 -12.09 -23.63
N THR A 64 2.15 -13.08 -23.79
CA THR A 64 2.90 -13.70 -22.69
C THR A 64 3.88 -12.72 -22.07
N GLU A 65 4.56 -11.94 -22.91
CA GLU A 65 5.49 -10.90 -22.46
C GLU A 65 4.75 -9.78 -21.70
N ARG A 66 3.59 -9.34 -22.22
CA ARG A 66 2.73 -8.37 -21.52
C ARG A 66 2.31 -8.86 -20.14
N GLN A 67 1.87 -10.11 -20.04
CA GLN A 67 1.50 -10.70 -18.75
C GLN A 67 2.68 -10.82 -17.80
N ALA A 68 3.86 -11.20 -18.28
CA ALA A 68 5.07 -11.30 -17.45
C ALA A 68 5.46 -9.93 -16.88
N LEU A 69 5.47 -8.87 -17.70
CA LEU A 69 5.77 -7.51 -17.24
C LEU A 69 4.72 -7.00 -16.23
N ALA A 70 3.44 -7.26 -16.48
CA ALA A 70 2.39 -6.88 -15.55
C ALA A 70 2.49 -7.62 -14.21
N ARG A 71 2.85 -8.92 -14.21
CA ARG A 71 3.12 -9.68 -12.99
C ARG A 71 4.23 -9.02 -12.18
N VAL A 72 5.38 -8.78 -12.81
CA VAL A 72 6.54 -8.14 -12.16
C VAL A 72 6.17 -6.77 -11.59
N TYR A 73 5.40 -5.98 -12.33
CA TYR A 73 4.93 -4.68 -11.86
C TYR A 73 4.06 -4.82 -10.61
N TYR A 74 2.96 -5.57 -10.68
CA TYR A 74 2.01 -5.64 -9.58
C TYR A 74 2.59 -6.36 -8.35
N SER A 75 3.30 -7.48 -8.55
CA SER A 75 3.92 -8.21 -7.45
C SER A 75 4.95 -7.36 -6.74
N GLY A 76 5.84 -6.69 -7.48
CA GLY A 76 6.85 -5.81 -6.86
C GLY A 76 6.23 -4.67 -6.04
N HIS A 77 5.12 -4.09 -6.48
CA HIS A 77 4.43 -3.05 -5.72
C HIS A 77 3.76 -3.59 -4.45
N ILE A 78 3.17 -4.79 -4.51
CA ILE A 78 2.62 -5.49 -3.35
C ILE A 78 3.74 -5.85 -2.36
N ASP A 79 4.84 -6.41 -2.86
CA ASP A 79 5.98 -6.87 -2.06
C ASP A 79 6.60 -5.73 -1.27
N ILE A 80 6.77 -4.55 -1.87
CA ILE A 80 7.27 -3.34 -1.18
C ILE A 80 6.37 -2.92 -0.03
N LEU A 81 5.05 -3.05 -0.19
CA LEU A 81 4.10 -2.69 0.87
C LEU A 81 4.12 -3.74 1.98
N GLU A 82 4.07 -5.02 1.60
CA GLU A 82 4.01 -6.14 2.54
C GLU A 82 5.33 -6.33 3.30
N SER A 83 6.48 -5.97 2.72
CA SER A 83 7.79 -6.02 3.39
C SER A 83 7.89 -5.07 4.60
N CYS A 84 7.01 -4.06 4.68
CA CYS A 84 6.96 -3.14 5.81
C CYS A 84 6.13 -3.68 6.99
N LEU A 85 5.29 -4.70 6.79
CA LEU A 85 4.37 -5.22 7.81
C LEU A 85 5.05 -6.08 8.91
N PRO A 86 6.14 -6.84 8.66
CA PRO A 86 6.86 -7.58 9.70
C PRO A 86 7.41 -6.71 10.84
N GLU A 87 7.66 -5.42 10.59
CA GLU A 87 8.14 -4.44 11.59
C GLU A 87 7.00 -3.89 12.49
N ILE A 88 5.78 -4.38 12.30
CA ILE A 88 4.58 -3.97 13.02
C ILE A 88 4.07 -5.18 13.81
N ASP A 89 3.57 -4.93 15.02
CA ASP A 89 2.96 -5.98 15.86
C ASP A 89 1.95 -6.81 15.04
N PRO A 90 2.10 -8.15 14.99
CA PRO A 90 1.22 -9.03 14.22
C PRO A 90 -0.28 -8.87 14.53
N ALA A 91 -0.65 -8.51 15.76
CA ALA A 91 -2.03 -8.30 16.16
C ALA A 91 -2.61 -6.98 15.61
N ILE A 92 -1.75 -6.01 15.29
CA ILE A 92 -2.12 -4.68 14.78
C ILE A 92 -1.99 -4.62 13.25
N SER A 93 -1.04 -5.35 12.67
CA SER A 93 -0.73 -5.38 11.23
C SER A 93 -1.97 -5.48 10.32
N PRO A 94 -2.96 -6.36 10.56
CA PRO A 94 -4.17 -6.42 9.72
C PRO A 94 -5.00 -5.14 9.74
N TYR A 95 -5.12 -4.49 10.91
CA TYR A 95 -5.84 -3.23 11.08
C TYR A 95 -5.07 -2.06 10.47
N LEU A 96 -3.74 -2.09 10.58
CA LEU A 96 -2.88 -1.11 9.96
C LEU A 96 -2.99 -1.18 8.44
N LEU A 97 -2.82 -2.38 7.86
CA LEU A 97 -2.95 -2.63 6.42
C LEU A 97 -4.28 -2.07 5.90
N LYS A 98 -5.40 -2.37 6.59
CA LYS A 98 -6.72 -1.83 6.26
C LYS A 98 -6.76 -0.30 6.33
N GLY A 99 -6.19 0.30 7.37
CA GLY A 99 -6.15 1.76 7.51
C GLY A 99 -5.34 2.47 6.43
N VAL A 100 -4.19 1.92 6.04
CA VAL A 100 -3.31 2.55 5.03
C VAL A 100 -3.84 2.35 3.61
N THR A 101 -4.44 1.19 3.30
CA THR A 101 -4.96 0.84 1.96
C THR A 101 -6.40 1.31 1.72
N GLU A 102 -7.29 1.19 2.69
CA GLU A 102 -8.72 1.55 2.55
C GLU A 102 -9.05 2.91 3.18
N GLY A 103 -8.20 3.44 4.07
CA GLY A 103 -8.43 4.75 4.70
C GLY A 103 -9.46 4.74 5.80
N VAL A 104 -9.66 3.58 6.37
CA VAL A 104 -10.49 3.40 7.54
C VAL A 104 -9.79 4.09 8.73
N GLY A 105 -10.48 5.06 9.33
CA GLY A 105 -9.98 5.74 10.52
C GLY A 105 -10.06 4.86 11.77
N TYR A 106 -9.27 5.21 12.79
CA TYR A 106 -9.15 4.43 14.03
C TYR A 106 -10.48 4.07 14.70
N ASP A 107 -11.48 4.97 14.71
CA ASP A 107 -12.77 4.69 15.37
C ASP A 107 -13.50 3.48 14.75
N ALA A 108 -13.44 3.36 13.43
CA ALA A 108 -13.99 2.20 12.73
C ALA A 108 -13.14 0.94 12.93
N LEU A 109 -11.80 1.05 12.99
CA LEU A 109 -10.94 -0.09 13.29
C LEU A 109 -11.17 -0.61 14.72
N ARG A 110 -11.34 0.29 15.69
CA ARG A 110 -11.67 -0.03 17.07
C ARG A 110 -13.01 -0.76 17.17
N ALA A 111 -14.03 -0.29 16.45
CA ALA A 111 -15.32 -0.99 16.38
C ALA A 111 -15.20 -2.41 15.81
N ASN A 112 -14.20 -2.67 14.97
CA ASN A 112 -13.86 -3.98 14.41
C ASN A 112 -12.84 -4.77 15.27
N GLY A 113 -12.60 -4.37 16.52
CA GLY A 113 -11.79 -5.13 17.47
C GLY A 113 -10.29 -4.83 17.45
N CYS A 114 -9.84 -3.69 16.90
CA CYS A 114 -8.42 -3.32 16.93
C CYS A 114 -7.88 -3.34 18.38
N PRO A 115 -6.81 -4.13 18.68
CA PRO A 115 -6.42 -4.44 20.05
C PRO A 115 -5.57 -3.36 20.72
N CYS A 116 -5.43 -2.17 20.12
CA CYS A 116 -4.59 -1.09 20.62
C CYS A 116 -5.34 0.23 20.77
N CYS A 117 -4.79 1.13 21.58
CA CYS A 117 -5.28 2.50 21.72
C CYS A 117 -4.99 3.34 20.46
N ARG A 118 -5.64 4.51 20.37
CA ARG A 118 -5.53 5.43 19.23
C ARG A 118 -4.09 5.89 19.03
N GLU A 119 -3.42 6.20 20.13
CA GLU A 119 -2.06 6.74 20.17
C GLU A 119 -1.07 5.74 19.57
N LEU A 120 -1.12 4.49 20.05
CA LEU A 120 -0.27 3.41 19.56
C LEU A 120 -0.56 3.08 18.10
N TYR A 121 -1.84 3.05 17.69
CA TYR A 121 -2.21 2.85 16.30
C TYR A 121 -1.57 3.89 15.37
N TYR A 122 -1.70 5.19 15.68
CA TYR A 122 -1.12 6.24 14.85
C TYR A 122 0.41 6.34 14.99
N GLU A 123 1.02 5.70 15.98
CA GLU A 123 2.46 5.50 16.03
C GLU A 123 2.91 4.47 14.99
N TYR A 124 2.30 3.28 14.96
CA TYR A 124 2.53 2.28 13.92
C TYR A 124 2.22 2.81 12.52
N TYR A 125 1.17 3.62 12.39
CA TYR A 125 0.81 4.26 11.12
C TYR A 125 1.93 5.16 10.60
N ARG A 126 2.50 6.01 11.46
CA ARG A 126 3.62 6.87 11.06
C ARG A 126 4.89 6.06 10.80
N HIS A 127 5.17 5.06 11.64
CA HIS A 127 6.31 4.17 11.47
C HIS A 127 6.26 3.46 10.12
N PHE A 128 5.09 2.92 9.74
CA PHE A 128 4.88 2.27 8.46
C PHE A 128 5.16 3.18 7.26
N PHE A 129 4.65 4.42 7.26
CA PHE A 129 4.93 5.35 6.16
C PHE A 129 6.40 5.76 6.08
N TRP A 130 7.09 5.81 7.22
CA TRP A 130 8.53 6.04 7.26
C TRP A 130 9.32 4.84 6.71
N LEU A 131 8.95 3.60 7.05
CA LEU A 131 9.52 2.39 6.46
C LEU A 131 9.29 2.34 4.95
N LEU A 132 8.04 2.51 4.52
CA LEU A 132 7.66 2.52 3.12
C LEU A 132 8.38 3.60 2.32
N SER A 133 8.64 4.76 2.93
CA SER A 133 9.42 5.82 2.29
C SER A 133 10.85 5.40 2.00
N LYS A 134 11.46 4.57 2.86
CA LYS A 134 12.82 4.05 2.66
C LYS A 134 12.85 2.95 1.61
N GLU A 135 11.90 2.03 1.67
CA GLU A 135 11.80 0.91 0.74
C GLU A 135 11.57 1.38 -0.71
N ARG A 136 10.78 2.45 -0.92
CA ARG A 136 10.53 3.00 -2.26
C ARG A 136 11.62 3.90 -2.83
N GLY A 137 12.61 4.33 -2.04
CA GLY A 137 13.58 5.37 -2.43
C GLY A 137 13.01 6.77 -2.40
#